data_AF-A0A0G0WV00-F1
#
_entry.id   AF-A0A0G0WV00-F1
#
_cell.length_a   1.000
_cell.length_b   1.000
_cell.length_c   1.000
_cell.angle_alpha   90.00
_cell.angle_beta   90.00
_cell.angle_gamma   90.00
#
_symmetry.space_group_name_H-M   'P 1'
#
loop_
_entity.id
_entity.type
_entity.pdbx_description
1 polymer ?
#
loop_
_entity_poly.entity_id
_entity_poly.type
_entity_poly.pdbx_seq_one_letter_code
_entity_poly.pdbx_strand_id
1 'polypeptide(L)'
;MRYLKPPESMFKKIDKPAFYKILLVIILGLAAFLRFFRLAELLGFWYDQGRDALVIWDFLYKGKLFLIGPTTGIEGIFRGPWYYWLITPAYFLGNGNPVWPAALLVLISIFSVYIIAKVGREIGG
;
A
#
# COMPACT_ATOMS: atom_id res chain seq x y z
N MET A 1 -33.85 10.59 38.31
CA MET A 1 -32.45 10.21 38.00
C MET A 1 -31.80 11.34 37.22
N ARG A 2 -30.84 12.03 37.83
CA ARG A 2 -30.15 13.19 37.24
C ARG A 2 -28.96 12.65 36.43
N TYR A 3 -29.00 12.76 35.12
CA TYR A 3 -27.84 12.44 34.27
C TYR A 3 -26.69 13.39 34.65
N LEU A 4 -25.67 12.85 35.33
CA LEU A 4 -24.43 13.56 35.59
C LEU A 4 -23.69 13.66 34.25
N LYS A 5 -23.69 14.87 33.67
CA LYS A 5 -22.83 15.21 32.54
C LYS A 5 -21.38 14.94 33.01
N PRO A 6 -20.59 14.08 32.32
CA PRO A 6 -19.22 13.81 32.74
C PRO A 6 -18.41 15.12 32.75
N PRO A 7 -17.43 15.26 33.68
CA PRO A 7 -16.68 16.49 33.82
C PRO A 7 -15.97 16.84 32.51
N GLU A 8 -16.20 18.07 32.01
CA GLU A 8 -15.64 18.60 30.75
C GLU A 8 -14.10 18.62 30.72
N SER A 9 -13.46 18.35 31.86
CA SER A 9 -11.99 18.30 32.02
C SER A 9 -11.33 16.98 31.60
N MET A 10 -12.09 15.91 31.31
CA MET A 10 -11.51 14.61 30.97
C MET A 10 -10.95 14.51 29.54
N PHE A 11 -11.40 15.39 28.65
CA PHE A 11 -10.93 15.47 27.26
C PHE A 11 -10.26 16.82 27.02
N LYS A 12 -9.19 17.09 27.77
CA LYS A 12 -8.28 18.17 27.39
C LYS A 12 -7.66 17.75 26.05
N LYS A 13 -8.22 18.25 24.93
CA LYS A 13 -7.67 18.04 23.59
C LYS A 13 -6.17 18.34 23.66
N ILE A 14 -5.35 17.30 23.51
CA ILE A 14 -3.91 17.48 23.31
C ILE A 14 -3.75 17.95 21.86
N ASP A 15 -4.21 19.17 21.59
CA ASP A 15 -3.93 19.87 20.34
C ASP A 15 -2.49 20.37 20.41
N LYS A 16 -1.55 19.43 20.32
CA LYS A 16 -0.16 19.72 19.98
C LYS A 16 0.03 19.36 18.50
N PRO A 17 -0.42 20.22 17.56
CA PRO A 17 -0.28 19.94 16.13
C PRO A 17 1.17 19.66 15.73
N ALA A 18 2.14 20.23 16.46
CA ALA A 18 3.57 19.93 16.30
C ALA A 18 3.91 18.48 16.70
N PHE A 19 3.42 18.01 17.85
CA PHE A 19 3.67 16.64 18.32
C PHE A 19 3.10 15.60 17.36
N TYR A 20 1.85 15.77 16.93
CA TYR A 20 1.22 14.88 15.94
C TYR A 20 2.04 14.82 14.64
N LYS A 21 2.47 15.98 14.11
CA LYS A 21 3.26 16.04 12.88
C LYS A 21 4.61 15.33 13.05
N ILE A 22 5.30 15.56 14.16
CA ILE A 22 6.57 14.90 14.47
C ILE A 22 6.37 13.38 14.56
N LEU A 23 5.36 12.94 15.31
CA LEU A 23 5.05 11.52 15.45
C LEU A 23 4.71 10.87 14.10
N LEU A 24 3.91 11.54 13.27
CA LEU A 24 3.57 11.06 11.93
C LEU A 24 4.82 10.94 11.04
N VAL A 25 5.70 11.94 11.05
CA VAL A 25 6.97 11.88 10.31
C VAL A 25 7.83 10.71 10.79
N ILE A 26 7.93 10.48 12.10
CA ILE A 26 8.65 9.33 12.66
C ILE A 26 8.03 8.01 12.19
N ILE A 27 6.71 7.87 12.27
CA ILE A 27 6.00 6.66 11.84
C ILE A 27 6.22 6.39 10.36
N LEU A 28 6.09 7.41 9.49
CA LEU A 28 6.31 7.26 8.05
C LEU A 28 7.78 6.97 7.73
N GLY A 29 8.72 7.61 8.43
CA GLY A 29 10.15 7.35 8.30
C GLY A 29 10.53 5.92 8.69
N LEU A 30 10.02 5.43 9.82
CA LEU A 30 10.20 4.04 10.25
C LEU A 30 9.52 3.07 9.28
N ALA A 31 8.30 3.37 8.82
CA ALA A 31 7.58 2.55 7.85
C ALA A 31 8.33 2.43 6.52
N ALA A 32 8.94 3.53 6.05
CA ALA A 32 9.78 3.56 4.87
C ALA A 32 11.07 2.77 5.08
N PHE A 33 11.80 3.05 6.17
CA PHE A 33 13.05 2.36 6.48
C PHE A 33 12.84 0.84 6.53
N LEU A 34 11.87 0.37 7.33
CA LEU A 34 11.64 -1.07 7.50
C LEU A 34 11.20 -1.77 6.20
N ARG A 35 10.45 -1.10 5.32
CA ARG A 35 9.94 -1.71 4.07
C ARG A 35 10.94 -1.64 2.92
N PHE A 36 11.81 -0.63 2.88
CA PHE A 36 12.83 -0.50 1.85
C PHE A 36 14.17 -1.13 2.25
N PHE A 37 14.41 -1.36 3.54
CA PHE A 37 15.63 -1.98 4.01
C PHE A 37 15.82 -3.36 3.35
N ARG A 38 16.86 -3.46 2.53
CA ARG A 38 17.21 -4.67 1.78
C ARG A 38 16.05 -5.26 0.98
N LEU A 39 15.25 -4.38 0.35
CA LEU A 39 14.07 -4.78 -0.40
C LEU A 39 14.41 -5.82 -1.47
N ALA A 40 15.50 -5.64 -2.22
CA ALA A 40 15.87 -6.57 -3.29
C ALA A 40 16.27 -7.95 -2.75
N GLU A 41 16.98 -8.00 -1.63
CA GLU A 41 17.47 -9.25 -1.03
C GLU A 41 16.40 -10.01 -0.25
N LEU A 42 15.41 -9.28 0.31
CA LEU A 42 14.34 -9.86 1.13
C LEU A 42 13.05 -10.11 0.33
N LEU A 43 12.98 -9.67 -0.93
CA LEU A 43 11.81 -9.86 -1.78
C LEU A 43 11.62 -11.36 -2.09
N GLY A 44 10.58 -11.94 -1.51
CA GLY A 44 10.05 -13.23 -1.96
C GLY A 44 9.41 -13.06 -3.35
N PHE A 45 9.83 -13.91 -4.29
CA PHE A 45 9.26 -13.99 -5.64
C PHE A 45 8.75 -15.41 -5.92
N TRP A 46 7.45 -15.60 -5.74
CA TRP A 46 6.76 -16.88 -5.77
C TRP A 46 5.91 -17.05 -7.03
N TYR A 47 5.24 -18.19 -7.13
CA TYR A 47 4.43 -18.57 -8.29
C TYR A 47 3.44 -17.48 -8.74
N ASP A 48 2.67 -16.91 -7.81
CA ASP A 48 1.69 -15.86 -8.16
C ASP A 48 2.36 -14.61 -8.73
N GLN A 49 3.46 -14.16 -8.14
CA GLN A 49 4.19 -12.98 -8.62
C GLN A 49 4.84 -13.25 -9.98
N GLY A 50 5.36 -14.47 -10.19
CA GLY A 50 5.89 -14.92 -11.48
C GLY A 50 4.84 -14.97 -12.58
N ARG A 51 3.67 -15.56 -12.30
CA ARG A 51 2.53 -15.58 -13.22
C ARG A 51 2.11 -14.17 -13.61
N ASP A 52 1.93 -13.31 -12.62
CA ASP A 52 1.48 -11.93 -12.83
C ASP A 52 2.52 -11.14 -13.66
N ALA A 53 3.82 -11.33 -13.38
CA ALA A 53 4.91 -10.74 -14.15
C ALA A 53 4.91 -11.22 -15.61
N LEU A 54 4.65 -12.50 -15.86
CA LEU A 54 4.60 -13.07 -17.22
C LEU A 54 3.46 -12.49 -18.05
N VAL A 55 2.27 -12.31 -17.46
CA VAL A 55 1.13 -11.68 -18.14
C VAL A 55 1.48 -10.25 -18.56
N ILE A 56 2.11 -9.50 -17.66
CA ILE A 56 2.54 -8.12 -17.93
C ILE A 56 3.66 -8.07 -18.96
N TRP A 57 4.61 -8.99 -18.91
CA TRP A 57 5.68 -9.11 -19.90
C TRP A 57 5.13 -9.39 -21.30
N ASP A 58 4.19 -10.32 -21.42
CA ASP A 58 3.54 -10.64 -22.68
C ASP A 58 2.74 -9.45 -23.23
N PHE A 59 2.13 -8.64 -22.36
CA PHE A 59 1.51 -7.38 -22.77
C PHE A 59 2.55 -6.38 -23.30
N LEU A 60 3.58 -6.08 -22.51
CA LEU A 60 4.57 -5.04 -22.82
C LEU A 60 5.40 -5.35 -24.08
N TYR A 61 5.81 -6.61 -24.25
CA TYR A 61 6.79 -6.99 -25.29
C TYR A 61 6.21 -7.82 -26.42
N LYS A 62 5.02 -8.40 -26.24
CA LYS A 62 4.34 -9.20 -27.28
C LYS A 62 2.99 -8.64 -27.70
N GLY A 63 2.56 -7.50 -27.13
CA GLY A 63 1.30 -6.85 -27.46
C GLY A 63 0.06 -7.66 -27.08
N LYS A 64 0.18 -8.65 -26.18
CA LYS A 64 -0.96 -9.47 -25.75
C LYS A 64 -1.81 -8.71 -24.74
N LEU A 65 -2.88 -8.08 -25.22
CA LEU A 65 -3.84 -7.41 -24.36
C LEU A 65 -4.55 -8.41 -23.43
N PHE A 66 -4.76 -8.00 -22.19
CA PHE A 66 -5.56 -8.72 -21.21
C PHE A 66 -6.66 -7.81 -20.66
N LEU A 67 -7.85 -8.38 -20.48
CA LEU A 67 -8.97 -7.73 -19.79
C LEU A 67 -9.35 -8.45 -18.50
N ILE A 68 -8.64 -9.54 -18.19
CA ILE A 68 -8.86 -10.40 -17.04
C ILE A 68 -7.62 -10.30 -16.14
N GLY A 69 -7.84 -10.15 -14.84
CA GLY A 69 -6.80 -10.03 -13.84
C GLY A 69 -6.35 -11.37 -13.25
N PRO A 70 -5.68 -11.34 -12.08
CA PRO A 70 -5.24 -12.54 -11.40
C PRO A 70 -6.38 -13.48 -11.04
N THR A 71 -6.11 -14.78 -11.06
CA THR A 71 -7.01 -15.81 -10.53
C THR A 71 -7.19 -15.64 -9.02
N THR A 72 -8.34 -16.07 -8.52
CA THR A 72 -8.57 -16.27 -7.09
C THR A 72 -8.08 -17.67 -6.68
N GLY A 73 -8.26 -18.04 -5.41
CA GLY A 73 -8.05 -19.42 -4.96
C GLY A 73 -9.13 -20.40 -5.44
N ILE A 74 -10.16 -19.91 -6.13
CA ILE A 74 -11.20 -20.71 -6.78
C ILE A 74 -10.94 -20.71 -8.28
N GLU A 75 -10.80 -21.90 -8.85
CA GLU A 75 -10.57 -22.08 -10.28
C GLU A 75 -11.72 -21.46 -11.10
N GLY A 76 -11.35 -20.79 -12.21
CA GLY A 76 -12.32 -20.13 -13.10
C GLY A 76 -12.86 -18.79 -12.59
N ILE A 77 -12.53 -18.36 -11.38
CA ILE A 77 -12.89 -17.04 -10.86
C ILE A 77 -11.69 -16.10 -10.92
N PHE A 78 -11.84 -15.03 -11.70
CA PHE A 78 -10.80 -14.03 -11.94
C PHE A 78 -11.16 -12.67 -11.38
N ARG A 79 -10.15 -11.93 -10.95
CA ARG A 79 -10.29 -10.51 -10.59
C ARG A 79 -10.29 -9.63 -11.84
N GLY A 80 -10.74 -8.39 -11.68
CA GLY A 80 -10.57 -7.37 -12.72
C GLY A 80 -9.08 -7.08 -12.99
N PRO A 81 -8.73 -6.54 -14.17
CA PRO A 81 -7.33 -6.38 -14.62
C PRO A 81 -6.61 -5.22 -13.93
N TRP A 82 -7.31 -4.46 -13.07
CA TRP A 82 -6.80 -3.24 -12.43
C TRP A 82 -5.43 -3.45 -11.76
N TYR A 83 -5.23 -4.60 -11.12
CA TYR A 83 -4.00 -4.88 -10.39
C TYR A 83 -2.80 -5.00 -11.34
N TYR A 84 -2.99 -5.65 -12.48
CA TYR A 84 -1.96 -5.71 -13.52
C TYR A 84 -1.68 -4.32 -14.07
N TRP A 85 -2.70 -3.53 -14.37
CA TRP A 85 -2.51 -2.14 -14.82
C TRP A 85 -1.75 -1.30 -13.80
N LEU A 86 -2.01 -1.47 -12.51
CA LEU A 86 -1.31 -0.75 -11.45
C LEU A 86 0.20 -1.02 -11.45
N ILE A 87 0.61 -2.29 -11.55
CA ILE A 87 2.02 -2.68 -11.43
C ILE A 87 2.77 -2.69 -12.77
N THR A 88 2.06 -2.64 -13.90
CA THR A 88 2.65 -2.64 -15.25
C THR A 88 3.66 -1.51 -15.48
N PRO A 89 3.38 -0.23 -15.13
CA PRO A 89 4.37 0.83 -15.30
C PRO A 89 5.67 0.57 -14.53
N ALA A 90 5.59 -0.04 -13.35
CA ALA A 90 6.77 -0.37 -12.57
C ALA A 90 7.58 -1.51 -13.20
N TYR A 91 6.92 -2.53 -13.76
CA TYR A 91 7.60 -3.56 -14.55
C TYR A 91 8.24 -3.00 -15.83
N PHE A 92 7.59 -2.04 -16.49
CA PHE A 92 8.16 -1.37 -17.66
C PHE A 92 9.42 -0.58 -17.30
N LEU A 93 9.36 0.26 -16.26
CA LEU A 93 10.53 1.03 -15.78
C LEU A 93 11.64 0.11 -15.26
N GLY A 94 11.28 -1.01 -14.64
CA GLY A 94 12.20 -2.00 -14.12
C GLY A 94 12.71 -3.02 -15.14
N ASN A 95 12.31 -2.92 -16.41
CA ASN A 95 12.64 -3.89 -17.45
C ASN A 95 12.40 -5.36 -17.02
N GLY A 96 11.25 -5.62 -16.41
CA GLY A 96 10.87 -6.95 -15.88
C GLY A 96 11.37 -7.27 -14.46
N ASN A 97 12.22 -6.43 -13.85
CA ASN A 97 12.72 -6.66 -12.50
C ASN A 97 11.61 -6.50 -11.44
N PRO A 98 11.31 -7.53 -10.62
CA PRO A 98 10.22 -7.50 -9.65
C PRO A 98 10.44 -6.55 -8.45
N VAL A 99 11.66 -6.02 -8.26
CA VAL A 99 11.96 -5.04 -7.21
C VAL A 99 11.20 -3.73 -7.44
N TRP A 100 11.00 -3.33 -8.70
CA TRP A 100 10.29 -2.10 -9.05
C TRP A 100 8.81 -2.10 -8.68
N PRO A 101 8.01 -3.11 -9.07
CA PRO A 101 6.63 -3.20 -8.60
C PRO A 101 6.55 -3.42 -7.09
N ALA A 102 7.50 -4.13 -6.46
CA ALA A 102 7.57 -4.20 -5.01
C ALA A 102 7.76 -2.82 -4.37
N ALA A 103 8.68 -1.99 -4.90
CA ALA A 103 8.89 -0.63 -4.45
C ALA A 103 7.64 0.24 -4.61
N LEU A 104 6.93 0.14 -5.74
CA LEU A 104 5.66 0.83 -5.96
C LEU A 104 4.63 0.45 -4.88
N LEU A 105 4.45 -0.85 -4.61
CA LEU A 105 3.51 -1.33 -3.60
C LEU A 105 3.91 -0.88 -2.18
N VAL A 106 5.21 -0.81 -1.89
CA VAL A 106 5.72 -0.23 -0.64
C VAL A 106 5.34 1.25 -0.51
N LEU A 107 5.50 2.05 -1.58
CA LEU A 107 5.08 3.47 -1.57
C LEU A 107 3.58 3.61 -1.32
N ILE A 108 2.75 2.80 -1.98
CA ILE A 108 1.29 2.79 -1.76
C ILE A 108 0.96 2.39 -0.31
N SER A 109 1.69 1.43 0.26
CA SER A 109 1.52 1.01 1.65
C SER A 109 1.84 2.15 2.63
N ILE A 110 2.96 2.87 2.42
CA ILE A 110 3.34 4.02 3.25
C ILE A 110 2.32 5.16 3.10
N PHE A 111 1.85 5.43 1.88
CA PHE A 111 0.81 6.41 1.62
C PHE A 111 -0.50 6.04 2.34
N SER A 112 -0.86 4.76 2.36
CA SER A 112 -2.03 4.27 3.10
C SER A 112 -1.92 4.56 4.60
N VAL A 113 -0.73 4.43 5.20
CA VAL A 113 -0.49 4.80 6.61
C VAL A 113 -0.77 6.30 6.84
N TYR A 114 -0.32 7.17 5.93
CA TYR A 114 -0.60 8.60 5.99
C TYR A 114 -2.11 8.89 5.91
N ILE A 115 -2.83 8.24 4.98
CA ILE A 115 -4.28 8.42 4.83
C ILE A 115 -5.03 7.95 6.07
N ILE A 116 -4.67 6.79 6.63
CA ILE A 116 -5.29 6.27 7.87
C ILE A 116 -5.09 7.26 9.02
N ALA A 117 -3.88 7.81 9.18
CA ALA A 117 -3.62 8.79 10.22
C ALA A 117 -4.45 10.07 10.03
N LYS A 118 -4.59 10.53 8.78
CA LYS A 118 -5.41 11.70 8.44
C LYS A 118 -6.89 11.47 8.77
N VAL A 119 -7.45 10.36 8.29
CA VAL A 119 -8.86 9.99 8.52
C VAL A 119 -9.11 9.76 10.01
N GLY A 120 -8.21 9.07 10.71
CA GLY A 120 -8.32 8.84 12.15
C GLY A 120 -8.35 10.14 12.95
N ARG A 121 -7.60 11.16 12.52
CA ARG A 121 -7.64 12.50 13.12
C ARG A 121 -8.97 13.23 12.84
N GLU A 122 -9.49 13.12 11.62
CA GLU A 122 -10.77 13.74 11.25
C GLU A 122 -11.95 13.12 12.00
N ILE A 123 -11.90 11.81 12.29
CA ILE A 123 -12.96 11.10 13.02
C ILE A 123 -12.80 11.21 14.54
N GLY A 124 -11.57 11.08 15.05
CA GLY A 124 -11.28 10.95 16.48
C GLY A 124 -11.20 12.26 17.28
N GLY A 125 -10.95 13.39 16.60
CA GLY A 125 -10.78 14.71 17.24
C GLY A 125 -9.37 15.01 17.71
#